data_AF-A0A8H6FG12-F1
#
_entry.id   AF-A0A8H6FG12-F1
#
_cell.length_a   1.000
_cell.length_b   1.000
_cell.length_c   1.000
_cell.angle_alpha   90.00
_cell.angle_beta   90.00
_cell.angle_gamma   90.00
#
_symmetry.space_group_name_H-M   'P 1'
#
loop_
_entity.id
_entity.type
_entity.pdbx_description
1 polymer ?
#
loop_
_entity_poly.entity_id
_entity_poly.type
_entity_poly.pdbx_seq_one_letter_code
_entity_poly.pdbx_strand_id
1 'polypeptide(L)'
;MGEQFVRPLQAMSASLTHDPLRSPIQTQITSLTVVNHQHPGANGSTTSVTPNLLPASPFQTPIPGLTEPSYDDLFPASHRTKKDEVGPFEISTSFFKKEFDIERLHKIHKWLSLVGRPMPPRPLHYQKAVKRDIIVHEQFDLHLVWDDKRMFLKPIPGYLFYPTFWDENLSCQEQCAAAQGSTQGASGTETGEEVPLCDRCEIYKCALGFMISYASLITYESDLHIAKDAHLVPNALDWPAWRRLVKKLLTPANKRNINKRYTYGELKLTRLNWIYRCTLKSPYGYNTYNNFWHDNYARIVSLFAFIALVLTAMQVGLATTRLQHNDAFQRASYGFTVFSIVFPYACICLAVGTVFILVVYHTIATLVYHMTKGLTKKPTMKPTKKPAATQSSLAASPV
;
A
#
# COMPACT_ATOMS: atom_id res chain seq x y z
N MET A 1 52.74 -14.86 38.98
CA MET A 1 53.74 -14.36 38.02
C MET A 1 52.93 -13.70 36.90
N GLY A 2 52.80 -12.37 36.78
CA GLY A 2 53.67 -11.29 37.27
C GLY A 2 54.98 -11.32 36.50
N GLU A 3 55.44 -10.31 35.77
CA GLU A 3 55.19 -8.86 35.65
C GLU A 3 55.89 -8.44 34.32
N GLN A 4 56.11 -7.18 33.91
CA GLN A 4 55.21 -6.05 33.67
C GLN A 4 56.00 -5.03 32.77
N PHE A 5 55.35 -3.95 32.31
CA PHE A 5 55.95 -2.64 31.98
C PHE A 5 56.68 -2.33 30.63
N VAL A 6 56.45 -1.07 30.21
CA VAL A 6 57.22 -0.17 29.31
C VAL A 6 57.07 -0.24 27.77
N ARG A 7 56.66 0.91 27.20
CA ARG A 7 57.01 1.45 25.86
C ARG A 7 57.97 2.65 26.05
N PRO A 8 58.84 2.93 25.07
CA PRO A 8 58.89 4.27 24.43
C PRO A 8 58.63 4.16 22.91
N LEU A 9 57.90 5.04 22.21
CA LEU A 9 58.12 6.47 21.92
C LEU A 9 59.24 6.78 20.89
N GLN A 10 58.81 6.93 19.63
CA GLN A 10 59.26 7.85 18.57
C GLN A 10 60.73 8.32 18.50
N ALA A 11 61.45 7.88 17.46
CA ALA A 11 62.47 8.66 16.74
C ALA A 11 62.68 8.06 15.33
N MET A 12 63.27 8.84 14.39
CA MET A 12 63.65 8.46 13.01
C MET A 12 62.48 8.02 12.09
N SER A 13 62.06 8.74 11.03
CA SER A 13 62.65 9.76 10.14
C SER A 13 63.67 9.24 9.10
N ALA A 14 63.49 9.73 7.87
CA ALA A 14 64.24 9.53 6.62
C ALA A 14 64.04 8.20 5.83
N SER A 15 63.97 8.35 4.49
CA SER A 15 64.08 7.31 3.42
C SER A 15 62.99 6.22 3.37
N LEU A 16 62.34 5.85 2.24
CA LEU A 16 62.28 6.20 0.79
C LEU A 16 60.83 5.82 0.31
N THR A 17 60.20 6.17 -0.83
CA THR A 17 60.49 6.97 -2.06
C THR A 17 59.17 7.36 -2.78
N HIS A 18 59.25 7.87 -4.02
CA HIS A 18 58.27 7.81 -5.15
C HIS A 18 57.10 6.79 -5.06
N ASP A 19 55.92 7.02 -5.64
CA ASP A 19 55.54 7.97 -6.71
C ASP A 19 54.09 8.55 -6.57
N PRO A 20 53.71 9.63 -7.27
CA PRO A 20 52.45 10.36 -7.03
C PRO A 20 51.30 9.99 -7.98
N LEU A 21 50.10 9.71 -7.46
CA LEU A 21 48.87 9.71 -8.27
C LEU A 21 47.55 9.90 -7.48
N ARG A 22 47.40 11.02 -6.73
CA ARG A 22 46.09 11.43 -6.20
C ARG A 22 46.04 12.88 -5.74
N SER A 23 45.07 13.66 -6.25
CA SER A 23 44.27 14.73 -5.58
C SER A 23 43.50 15.54 -6.68
N PRO A 24 42.76 16.64 -6.42
CA PRO A 24 41.38 16.70 -6.92
C PRO A 24 41.13 17.81 -7.95
N ILE A 25 39.97 17.77 -8.62
CA ILE A 25 39.44 18.88 -9.40
C ILE A 25 38.09 19.29 -8.85
N GLN A 26 37.99 20.54 -8.41
CA GLN A 26 36.76 21.23 -8.04
C GLN A 26 36.81 22.64 -8.65
N THR A 27 35.69 23.10 -9.22
CA THR A 27 35.48 24.43 -9.83
C THR A 27 36.42 24.78 -11.01
N GLN A 28 35.93 25.34 -12.11
CA GLN A 28 35.34 26.68 -12.13
C GLN A 28 34.20 26.87 -13.15
N ILE A 29 33.52 28.00 -13.00
CA ILE A 29 32.59 28.61 -13.95
C ILE A 29 33.41 29.49 -14.91
N THR A 30 33.08 29.52 -16.20
CA THR A 30 33.65 30.50 -17.12
C THR A 30 32.58 31.00 -18.10
N SER A 31 32.47 32.32 -18.20
CA SER A 31 31.50 33.04 -19.01
C SER A 31 31.84 32.96 -20.50
N LEU A 32 30.82 32.89 -21.37
CA LEU A 32 30.96 33.22 -22.79
C LEU A 32 29.94 34.28 -23.22
N THR A 33 30.45 35.52 -23.15
CA THR A 33 30.27 36.67 -24.05
C THR A 33 29.00 36.76 -24.91
N VAL A 34 28.28 37.88 -24.72
CA VAL A 34 27.25 38.37 -25.64
C VAL A 34 27.85 38.73 -27.00
N VAL A 35 27.25 38.26 -28.09
CA VAL A 35 27.33 38.87 -29.42
C VAL A 35 25.90 39.10 -29.90
N ASN A 36 25.60 40.34 -30.29
CA ASN A 36 24.26 40.78 -30.70
C ASN A 36 24.29 41.15 -32.19
N HIS A 37 23.39 40.59 -32.99
CA HIS A 37 23.16 41.04 -34.36
C HIS A 37 21.68 40.97 -34.78
N GLN A 38 21.35 41.92 -35.65
CA GLN A 38 20.05 42.36 -36.16
C GLN A 38 18.95 41.29 -36.43
N HIS A 39 17.73 41.64 -36.00
CA HIS A 39 16.47 41.40 -36.73
C HIS A 39 16.54 41.98 -38.16
N PRO A 40 15.86 41.42 -39.19
CA PRO A 40 14.41 41.21 -39.11
C PRO A 40 13.86 39.92 -39.78
N GLY A 41 12.58 39.65 -39.54
CA GLY A 41 11.83 38.57 -40.19
C GLY A 41 10.55 38.25 -39.44
N ALA A 42 9.43 38.82 -39.88
CA ALA A 42 8.12 38.49 -39.31
C ALA A 42 7.61 37.16 -39.87
N ASN A 43 7.09 36.29 -39.00
CA ASN A 43 6.04 35.32 -39.33
C ASN A 43 5.40 34.81 -38.03
N GLY A 44 4.15 35.22 -37.79
CA GLY A 44 3.41 34.86 -36.58
C GLY A 44 2.94 33.40 -36.62
N SER A 45 3.73 32.49 -36.05
CA SER A 45 3.25 31.15 -35.70
C SER A 45 2.69 31.19 -34.27
N THR A 46 1.37 31.38 -34.17
CA THR A 46 0.66 31.34 -32.89
C THR A 46 0.85 29.97 -32.24
N THR A 47 1.68 29.90 -31.20
CA THR A 47 1.91 28.66 -30.46
C THR A 47 0.65 28.28 -29.71
N SER A 48 -0.10 27.31 -30.25
CA SER A 48 -1.28 26.74 -29.63
C SER A 48 -0.90 25.96 -28.38
N VAL A 49 -0.86 26.65 -27.24
CA VAL A 49 -0.72 26.05 -25.91
C VAL A 49 -1.87 25.06 -25.72
N THR A 50 -1.58 23.78 -25.92
CA THR A 50 -2.57 22.72 -25.72
C THR A 50 -2.84 22.62 -24.22
N PRO A 51 -4.09 22.80 -23.74
CA PRO A 51 -4.39 22.60 -22.33
C PRO A 51 -4.14 21.14 -21.94
N ASN A 52 -3.93 20.88 -20.64
CA ASN A 52 -3.57 19.56 -20.10
C ASN A 52 -4.73 18.55 -20.15
N LEU A 53 -5.11 18.14 -21.36
CA LEU A 53 -5.85 16.91 -21.58
C LEU A 53 -4.99 15.74 -21.07
N LEU A 54 -5.55 14.87 -20.23
CA LEU A 54 -4.97 13.54 -20.05
C LEU A 54 -4.93 12.86 -21.42
N PRO A 55 -3.82 12.23 -21.81
CA PRO A 55 -3.73 11.60 -23.11
C PRO A 55 -4.74 10.46 -23.22
N ALA A 56 -5.20 10.23 -24.46
CA ALA A 56 -5.88 8.99 -24.87
C ALA A 56 -5.06 7.74 -24.46
N SER A 57 -5.66 6.57 -24.65
CA SER A 57 -5.15 5.27 -24.21
C SER A 57 -3.62 5.16 -24.27
N PRO A 58 -2.95 4.70 -23.18
CA PRO A 58 -1.48 4.56 -23.15
C PRO A 58 -0.95 3.57 -24.20
N PHE A 59 -1.84 2.85 -24.90
CA PHE A 59 -1.52 1.91 -25.97
C PHE A 59 -2.36 2.17 -27.22
N GLN A 60 -1.79 2.80 -28.25
CA GLN A 60 -2.45 3.01 -29.54
C GLN A 60 -2.65 1.72 -30.39
N THR A 61 -2.42 0.53 -29.84
CA THR A 61 -2.43 -0.75 -30.59
C THR A 61 -2.80 -1.90 -29.65
N PRO A 62 -3.68 -2.84 -30.05
CA PRO A 62 -3.88 -4.12 -29.35
C PRO A 62 -2.57 -4.90 -29.16
N ILE A 63 -2.59 -5.85 -28.22
CA ILE A 63 -1.42 -6.66 -27.86
C ILE A 63 -1.39 -7.93 -28.72
N PRO A 64 -0.38 -8.14 -29.59
CA PRO A 64 -0.29 -9.38 -30.37
C PRO A 64 -0.18 -10.60 -29.45
N GLY A 65 -1.01 -11.61 -29.70
CA GLY A 65 -1.18 -12.81 -28.86
C GLY A 65 -2.49 -12.83 -28.06
N LEU A 66 -3.09 -11.66 -27.79
CA LEU A 66 -4.41 -11.57 -27.15
C LEU A 66 -5.49 -11.30 -28.21
N THR A 67 -6.31 -12.32 -28.49
CA THR A 67 -7.61 -12.14 -29.13
C THR A 67 -8.59 -11.54 -28.12
N GLU A 68 -9.31 -10.49 -28.49
CA GLU A 68 -10.35 -9.91 -27.63
C GLU A 68 -11.46 -10.96 -27.39
N PRO A 69 -11.79 -11.32 -26.14
CA PRO A 69 -12.97 -12.13 -25.80
C PRO A 69 -14.27 -11.35 -26.08
N SER A 70 -15.43 -11.88 -25.68
CA SER A 70 -16.58 -10.97 -25.51
C SER A 70 -16.20 -9.92 -24.46
N TYR A 71 -16.56 -8.66 -24.70
CA TYR A 71 -16.23 -7.57 -23.78
C TYR A 71 -16.78 -7.85 -22.36
N ASP A 72 -17.93 -8.52 -22.27
CA ASP A 72 -18.54 -8.95 -21.02
C ASP A 72 -17.75 -10.05 -20.28
N ASP A 73 -17.03 -10.93 -21.00
CA ASP A 73 -16.22 -12.02 -20.42
C ASP A 73 -15.00 -11.49 -19.62
N LEU A 74 -14.65 -10.22 -19.81
CA LEU A 74 -13.51 -9.56 -19.15
C LEU A 74 -13.83 -9.11 -17.72
N PHE A 75 -15.09 -9.22 -17.28
CA PHE A 75 -15.59 -8.67 -16.02
C PHE A 75 -16.00 -9.73 -14.98
N PRO A 76 -16.09 -9.37 -13.69
CA PRO A 76 -16.53 -10.31 -12.65
C PRO A 76 -17.98 -10.76 -12.84
N ALA A 77 -18.27 -12.05 -12.65
CA ALA A 77 -19.62 -12.61 -12.85
C ALA A 77 -20.72 -12.09 -11.89
N SER A 78 -20.34 -11.39 -10.80
CA SER A 78 -21.30 -10.78 -9.86
C SER A 78 -20.66 -9.66 -9.05
N HIS A 79 -21.50 -8.81 -8.46
CA HIS A 79 -21.05 -7.71 -7.61
C HIS A 79 -21.81 -7.66 -6.27
N ARG A 80 -21.10 -7.29 -5.18
CA ARG A 80 -21.66 -7.17 -3.83
C ARG A 80 -21.91 -5.71 -3.42
N THR A 81 -23.16 -5.38 -3.10
CA THR A 81 -23.59 -4.02 -2.71
C THR A 81 -23.07 -3.63 -1.32
N LYS A 82 -23.14 -2.34 -0.98
CA LYS A 82 -22.82 -1.82 0.37
C LYS A 82 -23.75 -2.35 1.49
N LYS A 83 -24.78 -3.14 1.17
CA LYS A 83 -25.71 -3.77 2.12
C LYS A 83 -25.43 -5.26 2.38
N ASP A 84 -24.40 -5.81 1.74
CA ASP A 84 -24.04 -7.24 1.66
C ASP A 84 -24.88 -8.10 0.68
N GLU A 85 -25.74 -7.47 -0.13
CA GLU A 85 -26.51 -8.13 -1.18
C GLU A 85 -25.61 -8.48 -2.37
N VAL A 86 -25.88 -9.60 -3.05
CA VAL A 86 -25.19 -10.01 -4.29
C VAL A 86 -26.16 -9.82 -5.46
N GLY A 87 -25.70 -9.23 -6.55
CA GLY A 87 -26.44 -9.08 -7.80
C GLY A 87 -25.59 -9.43 -9.03
N PRO A 88 -26.21 -9.46 -10.22
CA PRO A 88 -25.47 -9.55 -11.47
C PRO A 88 -24.49 -8.38 -11.61
N PHE A 89 -23.50 -8.54 -12.46
CA PHE A 89 -22.56 -7.48 -12.79
C PHE A 89 -23.15 -6.54 -13.85
N GLU A 90 -22.89 -5.24 -13.71
CA GLU A 90 -23.29 -4.20 -14.65
C GLU A 90 -22.12 -3.22 -14.85
N ILE A 91 -21.72 -3.01 -16.11
CA ILE A 91 -20.64 -2.08 -16.46
C ILE A 91 -21.09 -0.66 -16.13
N SER A 92 -20.46 -0.05 -15.12
CA SER A 92 -20.81 1.31 -14.68
C SER A 92 -19.61 2.06 -14.10
N THR A 93 -19.65 3.38 -14.18
CA THR A 93 -18.70 4.26 -13.47
C THR A 93 -18.69 4.01 -11.96
N SER A 94 -19.82 3.57 -11.39
CA SER A 94 -19.94 3.21 -9.97
C SER A 94 -19.15 1.94 -9.62
N PHE A 95 -19.08 0.97 -10.54
CA PHE A 95 -18.20 -0.19 -10.41
C PHE A 95 -16.73 0.25 -10.46
N PHE A 96 -16.30 0.96 -11.50
CA PHE A 96 -14.90 1.39 -11.62
C PHE A 96 -14.41 2.25 -10.44
N LYS A 97 -15.27 3.13 -9.90
CA LYS A 97 -14.95 3.93 -8.71
C LYS A 97 -14.78 3.10 -7.43
N LYS A 98 -15.41 1.91 -7.35
CA LYS A 98 -15.21 0.94 -6.25
C LYS A 98 -14.03 -0.01 -6.53
N GLU A 99 -13.84 -0.40 -7.78
CA GLU A 99 -12.82 -1.35 -8.22
C GLU A 99 -11.41 -0.76 -8.09
N PHE A 100 -11.26 0.53 -8.42
CA PHE A 100 -10.03 1.29 -8.27
C PHE A 100 -10.01 2.12 -6.96
N ASP A 101 -10.84 1.77 -5.96
CA ASP A 101 -10.93 2.49 -4.69
C ASP A 101 -9.62 2.43 -3.90
N ILE A 102 -9.03 3.61 -3.68
CA ILE A 102 -7.87 3.84 -2.80
C ILE A 102 -8.17 4.85 -1.69
N GLU A 103 -9.44 5.21 -1.44
CA GLU A 103 -9.85 6.23 -0.46
C GLU A 103 -9.28 5.91 0.94
N ARG A 104 -9.22 4.62 1.29
CA ARG A 104 -8.57 4.11 2.51
C ARG A 104 -7.11 4.55 2.58
N LEU A 105 -6.32 4.32 1.53
CA LEU A 105 -4.89 4.65 1.49
C LEU A 105 -4.65 6.16 1.36
N HIS A 106 -5.53 6.87 0.63
CA HIS A 106 -5.42 8.32 0.45
C HIS A 106 -5.53 9.05 1.80
N LYS A 107 -6.46 8.64 2.67
CA LYS A 107 -6.61 9.18 4.04
C LYS A 107 -5.35 9.09 4.90
N ILE A 108 -4.46 8.13 4.63
CA ILE A 108 -3.19 7.96 5.34
C ILE A 108 -1.96 8.38 4.52
N HIS A 109 -2.12 9.09 3.39
CA HIS A 109 -1.02 9.36 2.45
C HIS A 109 0.22 9.99 3.14
N LYS A 110 0.00 10.91 4.07
CA LYS A 110 1.05 11.56 4.90
C LYS A 110 1.91 10.58 5.72
N TRP A 111 1.39 9.38 5.98
CA TRP A 111 2.04 8.32 6.77
C TRP A 111 2.61 7.16 5.92
N LEU A 112 2.41 7.14 4.59
CA LEU A 112 2.89 6.04 3.74
C LEU A 112 4.42 5.91 3.73
N SER A 113 5.14 7.01 3.96
CA SER A 113 6.60 7.03 4.18
C SER A 113 7.05 6.24 5.41
N LEU A 114 6.18 6.02 6.41
CA LEU A 114 6.43 5.10 7.51
C LEU A 114 6.07 3.65 7.14
N VAL A 115 5.21 3.41 6.15
CA VAL A 115 4.78 2.06 5.74
C VAL A 115 5.77 1.41 4.77
N GLY A 116 6.24 2.18 3.78
CA GLY A 116 7.11 1.72 2.70
C GLY A 116 8.08 2.82 2.24
N ARG A 117 9.08 2.45 1.44
CA ARG A 117 10.00 3.42 0.82
C ARG A 117 9.39 3.96 -0.48
N PRO A 118 9.62 5.23 -0.85
CA PRO A 118 9.19 5.79 -2.13
C PRO A 118 10.08 5.25 -3.27
N MET A 119 9.86 3.99 -3.63
CA MET A 119 10.53 3.28 -4.71
C MET A 119 9.55 2.31 -5.39
N PRO A 120 9.77 1.96 -6.68
CA PRO A 120 9.02 0.89 -7.34
C PRO A 120 9.12 -0.45 -6.58
N PRO A 121 8.13 -1.35 -6.70
CA PRO A 121 8.21 -2.68 -6.10
C PRO A 121 9.31 -3.51 -6.75
N ARG A 122 9.90 -4.45 -6.01
CA ARG A 122 10.98 -5.30 -6.54
C ARG A 122 10.41 -6.45 -7.41
N PRO A 123 11.17 -6.99 -8.38
CA PRO A 123 10.65 -7.98 -9.33
C PRO A 123 10.21 -9.30 -8.69
N LEU A 124 9.35 -10.07 -9.36
CA LEU A 124 8.71 -11.27 -8.80
C LEU A 124 9.70 -12.39 -8.41
N HIS A 125 10.77 -12.60 -9.17
CA HIS A 125 11.83 -13.55 -8.81
C HIS A 125 12.51 -13.17 -7.49
N TYR A 126 12.67 -11.87 -7.19
CA TYR A 126 13.19 -11.40 -5.91
C TYR A 126 12.19 -11.69 -4.77
N GLN A 127 10.88 -11.54 -5.01
CA GLN A 127 9.85 -11.89 -4.02
C GLN A 127 9.90 -13.38 -3.67
N LYS A 128 9.93 -14.27 -4.68
CA LYS A 128 10.12 -15.72 -4.49
C LYS A 128 11.46 -16.04 -3.79
N ALA A 129 12.56 -15.37 -4.15
CA ALA A 129 13.88 -15.58 -3.52
C ALA A 129 13.92 -15.19 -2.02
N VAL A 130 13.16 -14.16 -1.62
CA VAL A 130 12.95 -13.77 -0.21
C VAL A 130 11.93 -14.67 0.51
N LYS A 131 11.45 -15.73 -0.15
CA LYS A 131 10.43 -16.68 0.35
C LYS A 131 9.09 -16.01 0.69
N ARG A 132 8.74 -14.94 -0.02
CA ARG A 132 7.37 -14.40 0.00
C ARG A 132 6.50 -15.20 -0.96
N ASP A 133 5.43 -15.77 -0.44
CA ASP A 133 4.35 -16.35 -1.23
C ASP A 133 3.56 -15.26 -1.97
N ILE A 134 2.95 -15.58 -3.11
CA ILE A 134 2.22 -14.65 -3.96
C ILE A 134 0.73 -14.94 -3.82
N ILE A 135 0.01 -14.06 -3.11
CA ILE A 135 -1.41 -14.22 -2.84
C ILE A 135 -2.22 -13.32 -3.78
N VAL A 136 -2.93 -13.96 -4.70
CA VAL A 136 -3.95 -13.33 -5.55
C VAL A 136 -5.01 -12.67 -4.67
N HIS A 137 -5.30 -11.38 -4.88
CA HIS A 137 -6.30 -10.66 -4.09
C HIS A 137 -6.96 -9.50 -4.84
N GLU A 138 -8.28 -9.54 -5.02
CA GLU A 138 -8.99 -8.59 -5.88
C GLU A 138 -9.10 -7.16 -5.34
N GLN A 139 -8.83 -6.89 -4.05
CA GLN A 139 -8.89 -5.53 -3.53
C GLN A 139 -7.68 -4.70 -3.96
N PHE A 140 -7.94 -3.64 -4.74
CA PHE A 140 -6.93 -2.76 -5.34
C PHE A 140 -6.08 -1.98 -4.32
N ASP A 141 -6.59 -1.76 -3.11
CA ASP A 141 -5.83 -1.15 -2.03
C ASP A 141 -4.82 -2.11 -1.37
N LEU A 142 -5.06 -3.44 -1.43
CA LEU A 142 -4.13 -4.46 -0.95
C LEU A 142 -3.01 -4.82 -1.95
N HIS A 143 -3.09 -4.40 -3.21
CA HIS A 143 -2.04 -4.67 -4.20
C HIS A 143 -0.69 -4.03 -3.78
N LEU A 144 0.38 -4.84 -3.76
CA LEU A 144 1.74 -4.54 -3.23
C LEU A 144 1.85 -4.47 -1.69
N VAL A 145 0.79 -4.79 -0.95
CA VAL A 145 0.86 -4.92 0.52
C VAL A 145 1.47 -6.28 0.88
N TRP A 146 2.40 -6.32 1.82
CA TRP A 146 3.12 -7.55 2.18
C TRP A 146 3.29 -7.74 3.70
N ASP A 147 3.34 -9.00 4.13
CA ASP A 147 3.87 -9.41 5.43
C ASP A 147 5.07 -10.36 5.24
N ASP A 148 5.70 -10.75 6.34
CA ASP A 148 6.98 -11.47 6.33
C ASP A 148 6.92 -12.89 5.70
N LYS A 149 5.74 -13.36 5.27
CA LYS A 149 5.59 -14.63 4.53
C LYS A 149 4.90 -14.49 3.17
N ARG A 150 4.20 -13.39 2.87
CA ARG A 150 3.39 -13.26 1.64
C ARG A 150 3.24 -11.82 1.15
N MET A 151 3.01 -11.67 -0.15
CA MET A 151 2.70 -10.43 -0.83
C MET A 151 1.34 -10.54 -1.54
N PHE A 152 0.45 -9.57 -1.29
CA PHE A 152 -0.86 -9.49 -1.93
C PHE A 152 -0.73 -8.78 -3.28
N LEU A 153 -1.22 -9.41 -4.34
CA LEU A 153 -1.23 -8.88 -5.70
C LEU A 153 -2.61 -9.09 -6.33
N LYS A 154 -3.26 -7.99 -6.73
CA LYS A 154 -4.40 -8.06 -7.65
C LYS A 154 -3.91 -8.45 -9.05
N PRO A 155 -4.46 -9.48 -9.72
CA PRO A 155 -4.18 -9.78 -11.12
C PRO A 155 -4.46 -8.58 -12.03
N ILE A 156 -3.82 -8.49 -13.19
CA ILE A 156 -4.17 -7.45 -14.17
C ILE A 156 -5.53 -7.83 -14.79
N PRO A 157 -6.61 -7.04 -14.58
CA PRO A 157 -7.90 -7.34 -15.19
C PRO A 157 -7.79 -7.27 -16.71
N GLY A 158 -8.43 -8.23 -17.41
CA GLY A 158 -8.26 -8.42 -18.85
C GLY A 158 -8.52 -7.15 -19.67
N TYR A 159 -9.52 -6.36 -19.26
CA TYR A 159 -9.88 -5.09 -19.91
C TYR A 159 -8.76 -4.03 -19.91
N LEU A 160 -7.80 -4.05 -18.97
CA LEU A 160 -6.69 -3.06 -18.96
C LEU A 160 -5.68 -3.27 -20.09
N PHE A 161 -5.70 -4.40 -20.78
CA PHE A 161 -4.82 -4.68 -21.93
C PHE A 161 -5.35 -4.12 -23.26
N TYR A 162 -6.64 -3.78 -23.36
CA TYR A 162 -7.29 -3.36 -24.60
C TYR A 162 -7.41 -1.84 -24.70
N PRO A 163 -7.00 -1.20 -25.81
CA PRO A 163 -7.02 0.27 -25.93
C PRO A 163 -8.40 0.90 -25.77
N THR A 164 -9.41 0.29 -26.38
CA THR A 164 -10.83 0.69 -26.39
C THR A 164 -11.36 0.96 -24.98
N PHE A 165 -11.10 0.04 -24.05
CA PHE A 165 -11.50 0.18 -22.65
C PHE A 165 -11.02 1.50 -22.02
N TRP A 166 -9.77 1.90 -22.26
CA TRP A 166 -9.23 3.13 -21.70
C TRP A 166 -9.93 4.36 -22.27
N ASP A 167 -10.15 4.42 -23.58
CA ASP A 167 -10.75 5.59 -24.24
C ASP A 167 -12.25 5.73 -23.95
N GLU A 168 -12.98 4.62 -23.81
CA GLU A 168 -14.42 4.63 -23.49
C GLU A 168 -14.71 4.90 -22.00
N ASN A 169 -13.90 4.34 -21.10
CA ASN A 169 -14.22 4.29 -19.66
C ASN A 169 -13.34 5.21 -18.80
N LEU A 170 -12.06 5.40 -19.16
CA LEU A 170 -11.06 6.06 -18.31
C LEU A 170 -10.63 7.45 -18.79
N SER A 171 -10.59 7.69 -20.10
CA SER A 171 -10.34 9.03 -20.65
C SER A 171 -11.45 9.99 -20.20
N CYS A 172 -11.06 11.17 -19.69
CA CYS A 172 -12.03 12.24 -19.40
C CYS A 172 -12.37 12.99 -20.68
N GLN A 173 -13.65 13.30 -20.85
CA GLN A 173 -14.15 14.08 -21.97
C GLN A 173 -13.69 15.55 -21.87
N GLU A 174 -13.73 16.28 -22.99
CA GLU A 174 -13.23 17.66 -23.13
C GLU A 174 -13.77 18.63 -22.06
N GLN A 175 -15.01 18.40 -21.61
CA GLN A 175 -15.68 19.15 -20.54
C GLN A 175 -14.88 19.17 -19.22
N CYS A 176 -14.03 18.17 -18.97
CA CYS A 176 -13.16 18.11 -17.80
C CYS A 176 -11.92 19.01 -17.90
N ALA A 177 -11.52 19.42 -19.11
CA ALA A 177 -10.48 20.44 -19.31
C ALA A 177 -11.05 21.86 -19.11
N ALA A 178 -12.31 22.10 -19.50
CA ALA A 178 -12.99 23.38 -19.24
C ALA A 178 -13.06 23.71 -17.74
N ALA A 179 -13.29 22.70 -16.89
CA ALA A 179 -13.27 22.84 -15.43
C ALA A 179 -11.89 23.20 -14.83
N GLN A 180 -10.80 23.01 -15.60
CA GLN A 180 -9.43 23.42 -15.20
C GLN A 180 -9.02 24.77 -15.80
N GLY A 181 -9.75 25.28 -16.80
CA GLY A 181 -9.46 26.55 -17.47
C GLY A 181 -10.03 27.79 -16.77
N SER A 182 -10.97 27.62 -15.82
CA SER A 182 -11.72 28.72 -15.20
C SER A 182 -11.01 29.43 -14.03
N THR A 183 -9.76 29.06 -13.70
CA THR A 183 -9.03 29.60 -12.53
C THR A 183 -7.74 30.33 -12.91
N GLN A 184 -7.78 31.18 -13.94
CA GLN A 184 -6.78 32.23 -14.16
C GLN A 184 -7.36 33.60 -13.79
N GLY A 185 -7.39 33.89 -12.49
CA GLY A 185 -8.02 35.10 -11.96
C GLY A 185 -7.65 35.43 -10.51
N ALA A 186 -6.57 36.21 -10.36
CA ALA A 186 -6.14 36.95 -9.16
C ALA A 186 -5.62 36.19 -7.92
N SER A 187 -4.60 36.83 -7.31
CA SER A 187 -4.01 36.63 -5.98
C SER A 187 -3.28 35.30 -5.69
N GLY A 188 -2.03 35.43 -5.23
CA GLY A 188 -1.24 34.30 -4.72
C GLY A 188 -1.45 34.08 -3.23
N THR A 189 -1.63 32.83 -2.81
CA THR A 189 -1.46 32.39 -1.42
C THR A 189 -0.94 30.95 -1.45
N GLU A 190 0.14 30.66 -0.72
CA GLU A 190 0.81 29.35 -0.78
C GLU A 190 0.12 28.28 0.08
N THR A 191 -1.12 27.95 -0.27
CA THR A 191 -1.83 26.77 0.25
C THR A 191 -2.04 25.78 -0.89
N GLY A 192 -1.30 24.67 -0.88
CA GLY A 192 -1.33 23.62 -1.90
C GLY A 192 -2.60 22.78 -1.85
N GLU A 193 -3.74 23.39 -2.17
CA GLU A 193 -5.04 22.75 -2.30
C GLU A 193 -5.22 22.21 -3.72
N GLU A 194 -5.33 20.89 -3.85
CA GLU A 194 -5.37 20.23 -5.17
C GLU A 194 -6.77 20.32 -5.77
N VAL A 195 -6.90 21.02 -6.91
CA VAL A 195 -8.15 21.17 -7.66
C VAL A 195 -8.80 19.80 -7.88
N PRO A 196 -10.07 19.58 -7.47
CA PRO A 196 -10.73 18.30 -7.61
C PRO A 196 -10.77 17.82 -9.06
N LEU A 197 -10.17 16.66 -9.31
CA LEU A 197 -10.11 16.07 -10.63
C LEU A 197 -11.38 15.29 -10.97
N CYS A 198 -11.68 15.22 -12.28
CA CYS A 198 -12.68 14.34 -12.89
C CYS A 198 -12.63 12.93 -12.26
N ASP A 199 -13.77 12.32 -11.93
CA ASP A 199 -13.81 10.98 -11.32
C ASP A 199 -13.07 9.94 -12.18
N ARG A 200 -13.18 10.06 -13.51
CA ARG A 200 -12.40 9.22 -14.46
C ARG A 200 -10.90 9.56 -14.47
N CYS A 201 -10.48 10.82 -14.21
CA CYS A 201 -9.05 11.19 -14.11
C CYS A 201 -8.39 10.37 -13.01
N GLU A 202 -8.98 10.31 -11.82
CA GLU A 202 -8.36 9.58 -10.70
C GLU A 202 -8.36 8.08 -10.93
N ILE A 203 -9.40 7.51 -11.55
CA ILE A 203 -9.40 6.09 -11.96
C ILE A 203 -8.30 5.84 -13.02
N TYR A 204 -8.15 6.71 -14.03
CA TYR A 204 -7.08 6.64 -15.04
C TYR A 204 -5.69 6.69 -14.38
N LYS A 205 -5.43 7.66 -13.48
CA LYS A 205 -4.14 7.79 -12.78
C LYS A 205 -3.85 6.61 -11.85
N CYS A 206 -4.89 5.98 -11.30
CA CYS A 206 -4.78 4.75 -10.51
C CYS A 206 -4.47 3.54 -11.40
N ALA A 207 -5.21 3.34 -12.49
CA ALA A 207 -4.99 2.26 -13.45
C ALA A 207 -3.60 2.35 -14.10
N LEU A 208 -3.14 3.55 -14.47
CA LEU A 208 -1.81 3.78 -15.03
C LEU A 208 -0.70 3.48 -14.00
N GLY A 209 -0.88 3.89 -12.75
CA GLY A 209 0.02 3.54 -11.65
C GLY A 209 0.10 2.04 -11.38
N PHE A 210 -1.04 1.34 -11.46
CA PHE A 210 -1.14 -0.12 -11.34
C PHE A 210 -0.44 -0.86 -12.49
N MET A 211 -0.61 -0.42 -13.73
CA MET A 211 0.13 -1.02 -14.86
C MET A 211 1.65 -0.76 -14.74
N ILE A 212 2.06 0.39 -14.19
CA ILE A 212 3.48 0.74 -13.99
C ILE A 212 4.09 0.00 -12.78
N SER A 213 3.33 -0.35 -11.74
CA SER A 213 3.81 -1.27 -10.71
C SER A 213 4.05 -2.66 -11.30
N TYR A 214 3.17 -3.16 -12.16
CA TYR A 214 3.40 -4.41 -12.87
C TYR A 214 4.59 -4.37 -13.83
N ALA A 215 4.82 -3.25 -14.53
CA ALA A 215 6.05 -3.01 -15.31
C ALA A 215 7.35 -3.02 -14.48
N SER A 216 7.24 -2.93 -13.15
CA SER A 216 8.36 -3.06 -12.21
C SER A 216 8.47 -4.48 -11.61
N LEU A 217 7.32 -5.12 -11.34
CA LEU A 217 7.24 -6.52 -10.90
C LEU A 217 7.75 -7.50 -11.97
N ILE A 218 7.43 -7.26 -13.24
CA ILE A 218 7.76 -8.13 -14.38
C ILE A 218 8.90 -7.50 -15.20
N THR A 219 10.11 -7.56 -14.64
CA THR A 219 11.33 -6.96 -15.23
C THR A 219 12.06 -7.92 -16.17
N TYR A 220 12.00 -9.22 -15.91
CA TYR A 220 12.64 -10.28 -16.70
C TYR A 220 11.62 -11.30 -17.22
N GLU A 221 12.01 -12.10 -18.21
CA GLU A 221 11.17 -13.15 -18.78
C GLU A 221 10.81 -14.24 -17.75
N SER A 222 11.73 -14.52 -16.81
CA SER A 222 11.47 -15.35 -15.63
C SER A 222 10.39 -14.77 -14.70
N ASP A 223 10.27 -13.44 -14.58
CA ASP A 223 9.17 -12.82 -13.84
C ASP A 223 7.84 -13.01 -14.57
N LEU A 224 7.83 -13.04 -15.91
CA LEU A 224 6.61 -13.26 -16.69
C LEU A 224 6.12 -14.71 -16.52
N HIS A 225 7.02 -15.68 -16.49
CA HIS A 225 6.66 -17.06 -16.10
C HIS A 225 6.09 -17.10 -14.68
N ILE A 226 6.75 -16.48 -13.70
CA ILE A 226 6.25 -16.41 -12.32
C ILE A 226 4.86 -15.72 -12.23
N ALA A 227 4.61 -14.71 -13.08
CA ALA A 227 3.31 -14.04 -13.16
C ALA A 227 2.21 -14.93 -13.75
N LYS A 228 2.53 -15.79 -14.74
CA LYS A 228 1.61 -16.79 -15.30
C LYS A 228 1.35 -17.93 -14.31
N ASP A 229 2.39 -18.44 -13.64
CA ASP A 229 2.28 -19.45 -12.56
C ASP A 229 1.30 -19.00 -11.47
N ALA A 230 1.36 -17.71 -11.10
CA ALA A 230 0.53 -17.11 -10.06
C ALA A 230 -0.78 -16.49 -10.60
N HIS A 231 -1.12 -16.74 -11.88
CA HIS A 231 -2.32 -16.25 -12.57
C HIS A 231 -2.55 -14.73 -12.48
N LEU A 232 -1.47 -13.95 -12.39
CA LEU A 232 -1.51 -12.49 -12.33
C LEU A 232 -1.69 -11.83 -13.70
N VAL A 233 -1.41 -12.56 -14.78
CA VAL A 233 -1.51 -12.11 -16.18
C VAL A 233 -2.05 -13.23 -17.07
N PRO A 234 -2.66 -12.92 -18.22
CA PRO A 234 -3.15 -13.94 -19.15
C PRO A 234 -2.04 -14.87 -19.66
N ASN A 235 -2.33 -16.18 -19.74
CA ASN A 235 -1.37 -17.17 -20.23
C ASN A 235 -0.93 -16.93 -21.68
N ALA A 236 -1.77 -16.29 -22.51
CA ALA A 236 -1.48 -15.90 -23.89
C ALA A 236 -0.64 -14.60 -24.04
N LEU A 237 -0.20 -13.97 -22.94
CA LEU A 237 0.65 -12.78 -22.99
C LEU A 237 2.12 -13.16 -23.25
N ASP A 238 2.64 -12.87 -24.44
CA ASP A 238 4.03 -13.17 -24.81
C ASP A 238 5.04 -12.13 -24.33
N TRP A 239 6.28 -12.55 -24.07
CA TRP A 239 7.36 -11.66 -23.61
C TRP A 239 7.68 -10.51 -24.58
N PRO A 240 7.78 -10.70 -25.92
CA PRO A 240 7.92 -9.58 -26.86
C PRO A 240 6.72 -8.63 -26.85
N ALA A 241 5.52 -9.12 -26.53
CA ALA A 241 4.31 -8.30 -26.43
C ALA A 241 4.30 -7.47 -25.14
N TRP A 242 4.66 -8.08 -24.01
CA TRP A 242 4.90 -7.38 -22.74
C TRP A 242 5.98 -6.31 -22.86
N ARG A 243 7.12 -6.60 -23.52
CA ARG A 243 8.18 -5.60 -23.76
C ARG A 243 7.69 -4.39 -24.58
N ARG A 244 6.82 -4.60 -25.57
CA ARG A 244 6.17 -3.50 -26.33
C ARG A 244 5.24 -2.67 -25.43
N LEU A 245 4.48 -3.32 -24.55
CA LEU A 245 3.60 -2.68 -23.58
C LEU A 245 4.40 -1.80 -22.59
N VAL A 246 5.41 -2.37 -21.94
CA VAL A 246 6.26 -1.69 -20.95
C VAL A 246 6.99 -0.49 -21.55
N LYS A 247 7.44 -0.57 -22.82
CA LYS A 247 8.04 0.57 -23.52
C LYS A 247 7.05 1.74 -23.71
N LYS A 248 5.76 1.46 -23.92
CA LYS A 248 4.70 2.48 -24.00
C LYS A 248 4.29 3.00 -22.62
N LEU A 249 4.27 2.15 -21.59
CA LEU A 249 3.96 2.55 -20.20
C LEU A 249 4.99 3.52 -19.62
N LEU A 250 6.28 3.20 -19.69
CA LEU A 250 7.32 3.85 -18.87
C LEU A 250 7.81 5.22 -19.39
N THR A 251 7.00 5.91 -20.19
CA THR A 251 7.32 7.26 -20.72
C THR A 251 7.38 8.32 -19.59
N PRO A 252 8.14 9.42 -19.77
CA PRO A 252 8.21 10.49 -18.78
C PRO A 252 6.87 11.20 -18.54
N ALA A 253 6.00 11.27 -19.55
CA ALA A 253 4.66 11.84 -19.44
C ALA A 253 3.77 10.98 -18.52
N ASN A 254 3.67 9.67 -18.82
CA ASN A 254 2.89 8.73 -18.01
C ASN A 254 3.34 8.71 -16.55
N LYS A 255 4.65 8.77 -16.29
CA LYS A 255 5.23 8.82 -14.93
C LYS A 255 4.83 10.06 -14.12
N ARG A 256 4.43 11.16 -14.75
CA ARG A 256 3.88 12.36 -14.06
C ARG A 256 2.38 12.21 -13.77
N ASN A 257 1.68 11.40 -14.56
CA ASN A 257 0.23 11.16 -14.47
C ASN A 257 -0.13 9.92 -13.60
N ILE A 258 0.73 9.57 -12.63
CA ILE A 258 0.49 8.46 -11.69
C ILE A 258 -0.17 8.99 -10.42
N ASN A 259 -1.18 8.29 -9.87
CA ASN A 259 -1.72 8.63 -8.55
C ASN A 259 -0.66 8.39 -7.44
N LYS A 260 -0.52 9.35 -6.51
CA LYS A 260 0.52 9.39 -5.47
C LYS A 260 0.66 8.13 -4.60
N ARG A 261 -0.37 7.28 -4.51
CA ARG A 261 -0.30 5.94 -3.89
C ARG A 261 0.81 5.07 -4.50
N TYR A 262 1.01 5.15 -5.82
CA TYR A 262 1.95 4.32 -6.58
C TYR A 262 3.40 4.83 -6.57
N THR A 263 3.67 6.00 -5.96
CA THR A 263 5.04 6.41 -5.59
C THR A 263 5.68 5.46 -4.58
N TYR A 264 4.85 4.75 -3.80
CA TYR A 264 5.25 3.70 -2.88
C TYR A 264 4.89 2.33 -3.48
N GLY A 265 5.90 1.53 -3.81
CA GLY A 265 5.72 0.15 -4.25
C GLY A 265 5.32 -0.76 -3.08
N GLU A 266 6.32 -1.31 -2.39
CA GLU A 266 6.11 -2.29 -1.32
C GLU A 266 5.65 -1.66 0.01
N LEU A 267 4.41 -1.97 0.44
CA LEU A 267 3.81 -1.47 1.68
C LEU A 267 3.76 -2.56 2.77
N LYS A 268 4.46 -2.41 3.91
CA LYS A 268 4.44 -3.45 4.95
C LYS A 268 3.15 -3.44 5.79
N LEU A 269 2.40 -4.54 5.74
CA LEU A 269 1.11 -4.73 6.38
C LEU A 269 1.12 -4.48 7.90
N THR A 270 2.19 -4.83 8.61
CA THR A 270 2.27 -4.63 10.07
C THR A 270 2.34 -3.15 10.44
N ARG A 271 3.08 -2.34 9.68
CA ARG A 271 3.15 -0.88 9.83
C ARG A 271 1.85 -0.20 9.40
N LEU A 272 1.26 -0.69 8.31
CA LEU A 272 -0.04 -0.24 7.82
C LEU A 272 -1.14 -0.46 8.88
N ASN A 273 -1.27 -1.68 9.41
CA ASN A 273 -2.20 -2.01 10.50
C ASN A 273 -1.98 -1.16 11.76
N TRP A 274 -0.73 -0.82 12.11
CA TRP A 274 -0.44 0.07 13.24
C TRP A 274 -0.96 1.49 12.98
N ILE A 275 -0.68 2.09 11.81
CA ILE A 275 -1.17 3.43 11.44
C ILE A 275 -2.69 3.50 11.43
N TYR A 276 -3.40 2.51 10.87
CA TYR A 276 -4.87 2.52 10.85
C TYR A 276 -5.48 2.40 12.25
N ARG A 277 -4.87 1.60 13.15
CA ARG A 277 -5.28 1.53 14.56
C ARG A 277 -5.09 2.86 15.29
N CYS A 278 -3.96 3.55 15.04
CA CYS A 278 -3.64 4.82 15.69
C CYS A 278 -4.41 6.04 15.13
N THR A 279 -4.69 6.07 13.82
CA THR A 279 -5.29 7.24 13.15
C THR A 279 -6.79 7.10 12.87
N LEU A 280 -7.29 5.88 12.62
CA LEU A 280 -8.63 5.63 12.07
C LEU A 280 -9.46 4.61 12.91
N LYS A 281 -8.93 4.16 14.06
CA LYS A 281 -9.59 3.25 15.04
C LYS A 281 -10.16 1.94 14.47
N SER A 282 -9.73 1.56 13.27
CA SER A 282 -10.21 0.38 12.54
C SER A 282 -9.01 -0.39 12.00
N PRO A 283 -9.00 -1.74 12.00
CA PRO A 283 -7.90 -2.50 11.43
C PRO A 283 -7.84 -2.34 9.90
N TYR A 284 -6.63 -2.45 9.34
CA TYR A 284 -6.49 -2.68 7.91
C TYR A 284 -6.72 -4.17 7.58
N GLY A 285 -6.60 -4.57 6.31
CA GLY A 285 -6.89 -5.93 5.87
C GLY A 285 -6.15 -7.01 6.68
N TYR A 286 -6.82 -8.13 6.94
CA TYR A 286 -6.30 -9.34 7.59
C TYR A 286 -5.50 -9.10 8.89
N ASN A 287 -6.21 -9.06 10.03
CA ASN A 287 -5.63 -9.11 11.38
C ASN A 287 -4.91 -10.45 11.65
N THR A 288 -3.69 -10.60 11.16
CA THR A 288 -2.85 -11.78 11.39
C THR A 288 -2.18 -11.67 12.76
N TYR A 289 -3.00 -11.74 13.81
CA TYR A 289 -2.61 -11.60 15.23
C TYR A 289 -1.45 -12.51 15.63
N ASN A 290 -1.39 -13.70 15.03
CA ASN A 290 -0.38 -14.73 15.31
C ASN A 290 1.06 -14.28 15.01
N ASN A 291 1.29 -13.52 13.94
CA ASN A 291 2.66 -13.12 13.54
C ASN A 291 3.29 -12.19 14.59
N PHE A 292 2.52 -11.25 15.16
CA PHE A 292 3.03 -10.31 16.16
C PHE A 292 3.62 -11.02 17.39
N TRP A 293 2.99 -12.10 17.85
CA TRP A 293 3.49 -12.87 18.99
C TRP A 293 4.75 -13.66 18.61
N HIS A 294 4.75 -14.41 17.51
CA HIS A 294 5.94 -15.17 17.09
C HIS A 294 7.17 -14.27 16.85
N ASP A 295 7.01 -13.14 16.14
CA ASP A 295 8.11 -12.25 15.75
C ASP A 295 8.72 -11.47 16.94
N ASN A 296 7.98 -11.34 18.05
CA ASN A 296 8.44 -10.63 19.24
C ASN A 296 8.73 -11.54 20.44
N TYR A 297 8.25 -12.79 20.44
CA TYR A 297 8.52 -13.77 21.51
C TYR A 297 10.02 -13.90 21.79
N ALA A 298 10.84 -14.07 20.76
CA ALA A 298 12.29 -14.15 20.91
C ALA A 298 12.92 -12.89 21.52
N ARG A 299 12.40 -11.69 21.23
CA ARG A 299 12.88 -10.42 21.83
C ARG A 299 12.48 -10.31 23.29
N ILE A 300 11.25 -10.69 23.61
CA ILE A 300 10.70 -10.68 24.97
C ILE A 300 11.49 -11.67 25.84
N VAL A 301 11.65 -12.92 25.38
CA VAL A 301 12.44 -13.94 26.09
C VAL A 301 13.88 -13.51 26.30
N SER A 302 14.56 -12.94 25.30
CA SER A 302 15.92 -12.40 25.47
C SER A 302 16.01 -11.26 26.48
N LEU A 303 15.02 -10.36 26.54
CA LEU A 303 14.97 -9.30 27.55
C LEU A 303 14.77 -9.87 28.96
N PHE A 304 13.84 -10.83 29.13
CA PHE A 304 13.63 -11.52 30.41
C PHE A 304 14.88 -12.31 30.84
N ALA A 305 15.54 -13.00 29.93
CA ALA A 305 16.78 -13.73 30.20
C ALA A 305 17.92 -12.79 30.63
N PHE A 306 18.05 -11.63 29.98
CA PHE A 306 19.02 -10.60 30.38
C PHE A 306 18.73 -10.02 31.77
N ILE A 307 17.48 -9.69 32.06
CA ILE A 307 17.06 -9.20 33.40
C ILE A 307 17.32 -10.27 34.47
N ALA A 308 16.97 -11.53 34.20
CA ALA A 308 17.25 -12.65 35.11
C ALA A 308 18.75 -12.84 35.35
N LEU A 309 19.59 -12.75 34.31
CA LEU A 309 21.05 -12.81 34.44
C LEU A 309 21.57 -11.69 35.34
N VAL A 310 21.13 -10.43 35.12
CA VAL A 310 21.49 -9.29 35.98
C VAL A 310 21.04 -9.53 37.43
N LEU A 311 19.83 -10.05 37.66
CA LEU A 311 19.35 -10.40 39.01
C LEU A 311 20.22 -11.48 39.68
N THR A 312 20.63 -12.53 38.96
CA THR A 312 21.52 -13.56 39.54
C THR A 312 22.91 -13.01 39.86
N ALA A 313 23.49 -12.16 39.00
CA ALA A 313 24.75 -11.49 39.27
C ALA A 313 24.66 -10.52 40.48
N MET A 314 23.51 -9.86 40.64
CA MET A 314 23.20 -8.97 41.77
C MET A 314 23.00 -9.73 43.09
N GLN A 315 22.36 -10.91 43.06
CA GLN A 315 22.29 -11.82 44.21
C GLN A 315 23.69 -12.26 44.67
N VAL A 316 24.56 -12.65 43.74
CA VAL A 316 25.97 -12.96 44.04
C VAL A 316 26.70 -11.73 44.61
N GLY A 317 26.47 -10.54 44.05
CA GLY A 317 27.03 -9.28 44.56
C GLY A 317 26.65 -9.01 46.02
N LEU A 318 25.36 -9.10 46.35
CA LEU A 318 24.83 -8.93 47.71
C LEU A 318 25.37 -9.96 48.73
N ALA A 319 25.74 -11.15 48.26
CA ALA A 319 26.37 -12.19 49.09
C ALA A 319 27.87 -11.91 49.38
N THR A 320 28.53 -10.96 48.69
CA THR A 320 29.91 -10.59 48.98
C THR A 320 30.00 -9.52 50.07
N THR A 321 30.82 -9.76 51.11
CA THR A 321 31.01 -8.82 52.22
C THR A 321 31.44 -7.41 51.79
N ARG A 322 32.10 -7.26 50.63
CA ARG A 322 32.52 -5.98 50.05
C ARG A 322 31.37 -5.13 49.50
N LEU A 323 30.33 -5.74 48.92
CA LEU A 323 29.18 -5.04 48.34
C LEU A 323 27.97 -5.06 49.28
N GLN A 324 27.86 -6.06 50.15
CA GLN A 324 26.83 -6.17 51.19
C GLN A 324 26.81 -4.93 52.11
N HIS A 325 27.97 -4.38 52.46
CA HIS A 325 28.09 -3.19 53.32
C HIS A 325 28.05 -1.85 52.56
N ASN A 326 27.62 -1.84 51.30
CA ASN A 326 27.52 -0.63 50.48
C ASN A 326 26.06 -0.23 50.25
N ASP A 327 25.60 0.79 50.97
CA ASP A 327 24.22 1.31 50.90
C ASP A 327 23.77 1.69 49.48
N ALA A 328 24.67 2.23 48.65
CA ALA A 328 24.34 2.59 47.28
C ALA A 328 24.06 1.34 46.43
N PHE A 329 24.83 0.26 46.64
CA PHE A 329 24.61 -1.02 45.98
C PHE A 329 23.34 -1.72 46.49
N GLN A 330 23.07 -1.69 47.81
CA GLN A 330 21.82 -2.21 48.36
C GLN A 330 20.58 -1.47 47.79
N ARG A 331 20.59 -0.13 47.77
CA ARG A 331 19.48 0.68 47.24
C ARG A 331 19.24 0.44 45.75
N ALA A 332 20.31 0.35 44.96
CA ALA A 332 20.22 -0.02 43.55
C ALA A 332 19.63 -1.43 43.37
N SER A 333 20.03 -2.39 44.22
CA SER A 333 19.56 -3.77 44.16
C SER A 333 18.08 -3.91 44.52
N TYR A 334 17.63 -3.21 45.56
CA TYR A 334 16.22 -3.13 45.93
C TYR A 334 15.38 -2.52 44.78
N GLY A 335 15.80 -1.37 44.26
CA GLY A 335 15.11 -0.69 43.17
C GLY A 335 15.00 -1.55 41.89
N PHE A 336 16.09 -2.21 41.49
CA PHE A 336 16.09 -3.09 40.32
C PHE A 336 15.25 -4.37 40.52
N THR A 337 15.21 -4.91 41.74
CA THR A 337 14.35 -6.05 42.09
C THR A 337 12.87 -5.68 42.01
N VAL A 338 12.48 -4.55 42.61
CA VAL A 338 11.09 -4.04 42.55
C VAL A 338 10.68 -3.74 41.10
N PHE A 339 11.56 -3.08 40.32
CA PHE A 339 11.32 -2.84 38.89
C PHE A 339 11.10 -4.15 38.11
N SER A 340 11.94 -5.15 38.33
CA SER A 340 11.89 -6.44 37.62
C SER A 340 10.63 -7.25 37.93
N ILE A 341 9.99 -7.02 39.07
CA ILE A 341 8.69 -7.60 39.43
C ILE A 341 7.54 -6.76 38.84
N VAL A 342 7.54 -5.44 39.06
CA VAL A 342 6.41 -4.56 38.69
C VAL A 342 6.27 -4.38 37.18
N PHE A 343 7.37 -4.29 36.43
CA PHE A 343 7.35 -4.04 34.99
C PHE A 343 6.62 -5.13 34.19
N PRO A 344 6.90 -6.45 34.38
CA PRO A 344 6.11 -7.53 33.76
C PRO A 344 4.61 -7.45 34.04
N TYR A 345 4.20 -7.24 35.30
CA TYR A 345 2.78 -7.13 35.66
C TYR A 345 2.12 -5.91 35.01
N ALA A 346 2.79 -4.75 35.00
CA ALA A 346 2.29 -3.55 34.33
C ALA A 346 2.08 -3.78 32.82
N CYS A 347 3.03 -4.43 32.14
CA CYS A 347 2.89 -4.79 30.72
C CYS A 347 1.73 -5.76 30.47
N ILE A 348 1.53 -6.77 31.32
CA ILE A 348 0.41 -7.71 31.21
C ILE A 348 -0.93 -7.00 31.43
N CYS A 349 -1.06 -6.16 32.47
CA CYS A 349 -2.27 -5.40 32.74
C CYS A 349 -2.64 -4.44 31.58
N LEU A 350 -1.66 -3.77 30.98
CA LEU A 350 -1.87 -2.93 29.79
C LEU A 350 -2.29 -3.76 28.55
N ALA A 351 -1.70 -4.94 28.35
CA ALA A 351 -2.08 -5.83 27.25
C ALA A 351 -3.50 -6.38 27.42
N VAL A 352 -3.87 -6.85 28.61
CA VAL A 352 -5.22 -7.34 28.92
C VAL A 352 -6.24 -6.21 28.82
N GLY A 353 -5.95 -5.02 29.38
CA GLY A 353 -6.82 -3.85 29.31
C GLY A 353 -7.08 -3.38 27.87
N THR A 354 -6.05 -3.33 27.01
CA THR A 354 -6.23 -2.97 25.60
C THR A 354 -6.99 -4.03 24.80
N VAL A 355 -6.80 -5.32 25.07
CA VAL A 355 -7.62 -6.39 24.47
C VAL A 355 -9.07 -6.29 24.93
N PHE A 356 -9.33 -6.07 26.22
CA PHE A 356 -10.68 -5.89 26.76
C PHE A 356 -11.42 -4.70 26.12
N ILE A 357 -10.76 -3.55 26.00
CA ILE A 357 -11.30 -2.36 25.33
C ILE A 357 -11.64 -2.66 23.86
N LEU A 358 -10.79 -3.40 23.14
CA LEU A 358 -11.05 -3.78 21.75
C LEU A 358 -12.22 -4.76 21.61
N VAL A 359 -12.36 -5.71 22.53
CA VAL A 359 -13.51 -6.64 22.56
C VAL A 359 -14.80 -5.88 22.83
N VAL A 360 -14.84 -5.02 23.86
CA VAL A 360 -16.00 -4.19 24.19
C VAL A 360 -16.38 -3.25 23.05
N TYR A 361 -15.39 -2.63 22.38
CA TYR A 361 -15.64 -1.83 21.18
C TYR A 361 -16.27 -2.66 20.06
N HIS A 362 -15.76 -3.86 19.78
CA HIS A 362 -16.27 -4.70 18.71
C HIS A 362 -17.68 -5.26 19.03
N THR A 363 -17.97 -5.65 20.26
CA THR A 363 -19.31 -6.13 20.64
C THR A 363 -20.35 -5.01 20.58
N ILE A 364 -20.01 -3.79 21.02
CA ILE A 364 -20.88 -2.62 20.88
C ILE A 364 -21.12 -2.29 19.39
N ALA A 365 -20.07 -2.23 18.57
CA ALA A 365 -20.20 -1.98 17.13
C ALA A 365 -21.08 -3.03 16.43
N THR A 366 -20.92 -4.31 16.81
CA THR A 366 -21.74 -5.42 16.31
C THR A 366 -23.21 -5.28 16.75
N LEU A 367 -23.46 -4.93 18.01
CA LEU A 367 -24.81 -4.70 18.53
C LEU A 367 -25.51 -3.53 17.81
N VAL A 368 -24.81 -2.42 17.57
CA VAL A 368 -25.33 -1.26 16.81
C VAL A 368 -25.66 -1.65 15.36
N TYR A 369 -24.84 -2.47 14.70
CA TYR A 369 -25.12 -3.01 13.37
C TYR A 369 -26.38 -3.91 13.37
N HIS A 370 -26.54 -4.78 14.36
CA HIS A 370 -27.75 -5.61 14.48
C HIS A 370 -29.01 -4.80 14.78
N MET A 371 -28.94 -3.79 15.63
CA MET A 371 -30.08 -2.90 15.92
C MET A 371 -30.51 -2.10 14.68
N THR A 372 -29.54 -1.57 13.91
CA THR A 372 -29.83 -0.80 12.69
C THR A 372 -30.34 -1.66 11.53
N LYS A 373 -29.83 -2.89 11.32
CA LYS A 373 -30.44 -3.86 10.38
C LYS A 373 -31.77 -4.45 10.89
N GLY A 374 -32.01 -4.50 12.20
CA GLY A 374 -33.27 -4.96 12.79
C GLY A 374 -34.43 -4.00 12.54
N LEU A 375 -34.21 -2.70 12.76
CA LEU A 375 -35.24 -1.66 12.61
C LEU A 375 -35.77 -1.51 11.17
N THR A 376 -34.97 -1.87 10.15
CA THR A 376 -35.39 -1.84 8.74
C THR A 376 -36.19 -3.07 8.30
N LYS A 377 -36.33 -4.08 9.16
CA LYS A 377 -37.14 -5.31 8.90
C LYS A 377 -38.42 -5.39 9.75
N LYS A 378 -39.16 -4.29 9.92
CA LYS A 378 -40.57 -4.38 10.37
C LYS A 378 -41.44 -4.88 9.20
N PRO A 379 -42.05 -6.08 9.28
CA PRO A 379 -42.94 -6.56 8.22
C PRO A 379 -44.25 -5.75 8.22
N THR A 380 -44.64 -5.23 7.06
CA THR A 380 -45.96 -4.62 6.85
C THR A 380 -47.03 -5.71 6.80
N MET A 381 -47.66 -5.96 7.95
CA MET A 381 -48.72 -6.95 8.10
C MET A 381 -49.95 -6.53 7.28
N LYS A 382 -50.08 -7.09 6.05
CA LYS A 382 -51.23 -6.83 5.18
C LYS A 382 -52.52 -7.34 5.84
N PRO A 383 -53.62 -6.57 5.83
CA PRO A 383 -54.89 -7.03 6.40
C PRO A 383 -55.45 -8.19 5.56
N THR A 384 -55.73 -9.31 6.22
CA THR A 384 -56.29 -10.51 5.59
C THR A 384 -57.70 -10.23 5.05
N LYS A 385 -57.90 -10.34 3.73
CA LYS A 385 -59.25 -10.26 3.16
C LYS A 385 -60.11 -11.43 3.65
N LYS A 386 -61.29 -11.09 4.16
CA LYS A 386 -62.35 -12.05 4.53
C LYS A 386 -62.80 -12.81 3.26
N PRO A 387 -62.79 -14.16 3.23
CA PRO A 387 -63.25 -14.90 2.07
C PRO A 387 -64.77 -14.75 1.91
N ALA A 388 -65.23 -14.63 0.67
CA ALA A 388 -66.65 -14.64 0.33
C ALA A 388 -67.16 -16.07 0.14
N ALA A 389 -68.44 -16.32 0.46
CA ALA A 389 -69.08 -17.60 0.19
C ALA A 389 -69.57 -17.67 -1.26
N THR A 390 -69.47 -18.85 -1.89
CA THR A 390 -70.19 -19.23 -3.12
C THR A 390 -70.32 -20.76 -3.13
N GLN A 391 -71.41 -21.29 -3.71
CA GLN A 391 -71.83 -22.68 -3.61
C GLN A 391 -71.54 -23.48 -4.90
N SER A 392 -71.20 -24.77 -4.76
CA SER A 392 -71.54 -25.88 -5.67
C SER A 392 -71.06 -27.17 -4.96
N SER A 393 -71.90 -28.15 -4.59
CA SER A 393 -72.78 -29.01 -5.38
C SER A 393 -72.05 -30.07 -6.22
N LEU A 394 -72.04 -31.31 -5.69
CA LEU A 394 -72.09 -32.63 -6.35
C LEU A 394 -72.21 -33.64 -5.19
N ALA A 395 -73.32 -34.34 -4.98
CA ALA A 395 -73.92 -35.42 -5.78
C ALA A 395 -73.47 -36.81 -5.29
N ALA A 396 -74.46 -37.60 -4.89
CA ALA A 396 -74.40 -38.82 -4.09
C ALA A 396 -73.58 -40.01 -4.66
N SER A 397 -73.22 -40.91 -3.74
CA SER A 397 -73.32 -42.37 -3.93
C SER A 397 -73.62 -43.01 -2.58
N PRO A 398 -74.65 -43.87 -2.51
CA PRO A 398 -74.40 -45.26 -2.16
C PRO A 398 -75.15 -46.26 -3.07
N VAL A 399 -74.63 -47.49 -3.08
CA VAL A 399 -75.25 -48.79 -3.50
C VAL A 399 -76.34 -48.70 -4.58
#